data_AF-A0A2I0P6B1-F1
#
_entry.id   AF-A0A2I0P6B1-F1
#
_cell.length_a   1.000
_cell.length_b   1.000
_cell.length_c   1.000
_cell.angle_alpha   90.00
_cell.angle_beta   90.00
_cell.angle_gamma   90.00
#
_symmetry.space_group_name_H-M   'P 1'
#
loop_
_entity.id
_entity.type
_entity.pdbx_description
1 polymer ?
#
loop_
_entity_poly.entity_id
_entity_poly.type
_entity_poly.pdbx_seq_one_letter_code
_entity_poly.pdbx_strand_id
1 'polypeptide(L)'
;MIVEFKTYFCDRWWGAHATEHSIYTQGKTVGELIDNIIEATELHFEEEIEKGEQITVYTTPESPEETTPDKPHLKFNYKVDIIAKTASC
;
A
#
# COMPACT_ATOMS: atom_id res chain seq x y z
N MET A 1 -14.39 1.19 -3.50
CA MET A 1 -13.76 2.04 -2.46
C MET A 1 -12.37 2.54 -2.86
N ILE A 2 -11.90 3.68 -2.32
CA ILE A 2 -10.52 4.16 -2.45
C ILE A 2 -9.80 3.96 -1.11
N VAL A 3 -8.59 3.41 -1.13
CA VAL A 3 -7.76 3.19 0.05
C VAL A 3 -6.43 3.91 -0.15
N GLU A 4 -6.22 4.99 0.59
CA GLU A 4 -4.96 5.74 0.54
C GLU A 4 -3.96 5.21 1.55
N PHE A 5 -2.74 4.92 1.10
CA PHE A 5 -1.59 4.62 1.94
C PHE A 5 -0.60 5.78 1.96
N LYS A 6 -0.11 6.11 3.15
CA LYS A 6 1.08 6.94 3.34
C LYS A 6 2.31 6.05 3.42
N THR A 7 3.35 6.39 2.66
CA THR A 7 4.60 5.62 2.57
C THR A 7 5.77 6.40 3.14
N TYR A 8 6.66 5.71 3.85
CA TYR A 8 7.82 6.31 4.49
C TYR A 8 9.00 5.34 4.50
N PHE A 9 10.19 5.86 4.78
CA PHE A 9 11.39 5.07 4.97
C PHE A 9 11.98 5.34 6.36
N CYS A 10 12.11 4.28 7.15
CA CYS A 10 12.63 4.34 8.52
C CYS A 10 13.47 3.09 8.80
N ASP A 11 14.59 3.24 9.52
CA ASP A 11 15.45 2.14 9.99
C ASP A 11 15.82 1.08 8.94
N ARG A 12 16.05 1.51 7.70
CA ARG A 12 16.36 0.65 6.53
C ARG A 12 15.20 -0.21 6.03
N TRP A 13 13.97 0.21 6.29
CA TRP A 13 12.74 -0.40 5.82
C TRP A 13 11.83 0.64 5.16
N TRP A 14 11.07 0.17 4.18
CA TRP A 14 9.90 0.88 3.67
C TRP A 14 8.70 0.50 4.53
N GLY A 15 7.92 1.50 4.95
CA GLY A 15 6.69 1.31 5.70
C GLY A 15 5.51 1.97 4.98
N ALA A 16 4.32 1.43 5.22
CA ALA A 16 3.08 2.04 4.76
C ALA A 16 1.95 1.87 5.78
N HIS A 17 1.10 2.89 5.90
CA HIS A 17 -0.14 2.82 6.68
C HIS A 17 -1.31 3.41 5.90
N ALA A 18 -2.47 2.78 5.99
CA ALA A 18 -3.70 3.30 5.41
C ALA A 18 -4.25 4.46 6.27
N THR A 19 -4.68 5.55 5.63
CA THR A 19 -5.10 6.76 6.34
C THR A 19 -6.45 6.61 7.07
N GLU A 20 -7.33 5.76 6.56
CA GLU A 20 -8.71 5.57 7.07
C GLU A 20 -8.97 4.14 7.57
N HIS A 21 -7.97 3.26 7.53
CA HIS A 21 -8.09 1.85 7.88
C HIS A 21 -6.92 1.40 8.75
N SER A 22 -7.15 0.41 9.62
CA SER A 22 -6.10 -0.17 10.47
C SER A 22 -5.23 -1.17 9.70
N ILE A 23 -4.67 -0.75 8.56
CA ILE A 23 -3.78 -1.55 7.72
C ILE A 23 -2.38 -0.96 7.81
N TYR A 24 -1.43 -1.78 8.27
CA TYR A 24 -0.02 -1.43 8.40
C TYR A 24 0.83 -2.52 7.79
N THR A 25 1.84 -2.14 7.03
CA THR A 25 2.76 -3.09 6.41
C THR A 25 4.13 -2.49 6.15
N GLN A 26 5.11 -3.34 5.84
CA GLN A 26 6.50 -2.93 5.60
C GLN A 26 7.18 -3.87 4.60
N GLY A 27 8.25 -3.41 3.96
CA GLY A 27 9.07 -4.20 3.03
C GLY A 27 10.52 -3.75 3.03
N LYS A 28 11.45 -4.65 2.66
CA LYS A 28 12.87 -4.29 2.47
C LYS A 28 13.09 -3.47 1.21
N THR A 29 12.25 -3.68 0.20
CA THR A 29 12.27 -2.95 -1.06
C THR A 29 10.91 -2.29 -1.31
N VAL A 30 10.86 -1.34 -2.25
CA VAL A 30 9.57 -0.75 -2.68
C VAL A 30 8.68 -1.81 -3.32
N GLY A 31 9.24 -2.76 -4.06
CA GLY A 31 8.48 -3.88 -4.63
C GLY A 31 7.82 -4.71 -3.54
N GLU A 32 8.59 -5.15 -2.54
CA GLU A 32 8.06 -5.88 -1.39
C GLU A 32 7.00 -5.07 -0.62
N LEU A 33 7.20 -3.76 -0.46
CA LEU A 33 6.20 -2.91 0.17
C LEU A 33 4.90 -2.90 -0.62
N ILE A 34 4.96 -2.77 -1.95
CA ILE A 34 3.78 -2.77 -2.83
C ILE A 34 3.06 -4.11 -2.76
N ASP A 35 3.79 -5.23 -2.86
CA ASP A 35 3.21 -6.58 -2.75
C ASP A 35 2.49 -6.74 -1.41
N ASN A 36 3.13 -6.35 -0.31
CA ASN A 36 2.52 -6.44 1.01
C ASN A 36 1.35 -5.47 1.22
N ILE A 37 1.32 -4.30 0.55
CA ILE A 37 0.17 -3.39 0.55
C ILE A 37 -1.03 -4.07 -0.12
N ILE A 38 -0.80 -4.72 -1.26
CA ILE A 38 -1.87 -5.41 -2.02
C ILE A 38 -2.41 -6.57 -1.18
N GLU A 39 -1.55 -7.46 -0.67
CA GLU A 39 -1.97 -8.61 0.14
C GLU A 39 -2.74 -8.18 1.40
N ALA A 40 -2.25 -7.16 2.12
CA ALA A 40 -2.93 -6.67 3.32
C ALA A 40 -4.28 -6.01 2.99
N THR A 41 -4.40 -5.35 1.83
CA THR A 41 -5.67 -4.76 1.37
C THR A 41 -6.65 -5.84 0.95
N GLU A 42 -6.21 -6.85 0.20
CA GLU A 42 -7.03 -8.01 -0.18
C GLU A 42 -7.57 -8.73 1.05
N LEU A 43 -6.74 -8.96 2.07
CA LEU A 43 -7.15 -9.59 3.32
C LEU A 43 -8.15 -8.74 4.11
N HIS A 44 -7.96 -7.41 4.15
CA HIS A 44 -8.83 -6.52 4.92
C HIS A 44 -10.22 -6.36 4.30
N PHE A 45 -10.31 -6.38 2.97
CA PHE A 45 -11.55 -6.17 2.20
C PHE A 45 -12.01 -7.41 1.44
N GLU A 46 -11.64 -8.60 1.91
CA GLU A 46 -11.93 -9.86 1.23
C GLU A 46 -13.43 -10.00 0.95
N GLU A 47 -14.27 -9.72 1.94
CA GLU A 47 -15.73 -9.81 1.79
C GLU A 47 -16.31 -8.82 0.78
N GLU A 48 -15.84 -7.56 0.78
CA GLU A 48 -16.26 -6.53 -0.17
C GLU A 48 -15.85 -6.92 -1.60
N ILE A 49 -14.62 -7.39 -1.75
CA ILE A 49 -14.08 -7.86 -3.03
C ILE A 49 -14.90 -9.05 -3.54
N GLU A 50 -15.21 -10.03 -2.70
CA GLU A 50 -16.05 -11.18 -3.05
C GLU A 50 -17.49 -10.78 -3.46
N LYS A 51 -18.03 -9.71 -2.85
CA LYS A 51 -19.31 -9.11 -3.23
C LYS A 51 -19.25 -8.30 -4.53
N GLY A 52 -18.07 -8.22 -5.15
CA GLY A 52 -17.84 -7.55 -6.43
C GLY A 52 -17.48 -6.06 -6.30
N GLU A 53 -17.14 -5.59 -5.10
CA GLU A 53 -16.64 -4.23 -4.93
C GLU A 53 -15.21 -4.10 -5.46
N GLN A 54 -14.96 -3.03 -6.23
CA GLN A 54 -13.61 -2.66 -6.65
C GLN A 54 -12.92 -1.83 -5.55
N ILE A 55 -11.71 -2.22 -5.16
CA ILE A 55 -10.86 -1.48 -4.23
C ILE A 55 -9.72 -0.83 -5.00
N THR A 56 -9.68 0.50 -5.03
CA THR A 56 -8.57 1.26 -5.63
C THR A 56 -7.57 1.64 -4.54
N VAL A 57 -6.40 1.03 -4.56
CA VAL A 57 -5.28 1.42 -3.70
C VAL A 57 -4.53 2.58 -4.35
N TYR A 58 -4.19 3.59 -3.55
CA TYR A 58 -3.32 4.68 -3.97
C TYR A 58 -2.28 4.99 -2.89
N THR A 59 -1.01 5.12 -3.26
CA THR A 59 0.06 5.47 -2.32
C THR A 59 0.52 6.91 -2.52
N THR A 60 0.78 7.62 -1.43
CA THR A 60 1.53 8.88 -1.44
C THR A 60 2.67 8.83 -0.43
N PRO A 61 3.80 9.50 -0.69
CA PRO A 61 4.83 9.68 0.33
C PRO A 61 4.26 10.48 1.51
N GLU A 62 4.67 10.14 2.72
CA GLU A 62 4.53 11.07 3.85
C GLU A 62 5.24 12.39 3.54
N SER A 63 4.70 13.47 4.09
CA SER A 63 5.32 14.80 4.04
C SER A 63 6.80 14.70 4.45
N PRO A 64 7.70 15.48 3.83
CA PRO A 64 9.12 15.32 4.08
C PRO A 64 9.46 15.55 5.55
N GLU A 65 9.90 14.50 6.24
CA GLU A 65 10.83 14.64 7.35
C GLU A 65 12.18 15.11 6.80
N GLU A 66 12.96 15.81 7.62
CA GLU A 66 14.29 16.32 7.27
C GLU A 66 15.13 15.24 6.56
N THR A 67 15.64 15.59 5.39
CA THR A 67 16.46 14.69 4.57
C THR A 67 17.80 14.48 5.26
N THR A 68 18.03 13.29 5.80
CA THR A 68 19.36 12.87 6.24
C THR A 68 20.10 12.18 5.08
N PRO A 69 21.44 12.24 5.02
CA PRO A 69 22.24 11.61 3.94
C PRO A 69 22.00 10.09 3.79
N ASP A 70 21.54 9.44 4.87
CA ASP A 70 21.32 8.00 4.93
C ASP A 70 19.91 7.56 4.49
N LYS A 71 18.98 8.49 4.25
CA LYS A 71 17.63 8.17 3.75
C LYS A 71 17.63 8.16 2.21
N PRO A 72 17.09 7.11 1.55
CA PRO A 72 16.98 7.07 0.10
C PRO A 72 16.05 8.19 -0.40
N HIS A 73 16.47 8.89 -1.45
CA HIS A 73 15.69 9.94 -2.12
C HIS A 73 14.57 9.39 -3.03
N LEU A 74 13.98 8.24 -2.68
CA LEU A 74 12.94 7.62 -3.49
C LEU A 74 11.56 8.02 -2.97
N LYS A 75 10.83 8.76 -3.79
CA LYS A 75 9.40 9.08 -3.59
C LYS A 75 8.64 8.50 -4.76
N PHE A 76 7.56 7.79 -4.48
CA PHE A 76 6.74 7.17 -5.52
C PHE A 76 5.26 7.33 -5.20
N ASN A 77 4.45 7.37 -6.26
CA ASN A 77 3.02 7.18 -6.16
C ASN A 77 2.68 5.91 -6.94
N TYR A 78 1.86 5.06 -6.36
CA TYR A 78 1.42 3.80 -6.94
C TYR A 78 -0.10 3.75 -6.92
N LYS A 79 -0.72 3.21 -7.96
CA LYS A 79 -2.16 3.02 -8.05
C LYS A 79 -2.48 1.65 -8.65
N VAL A 80 -3.37 0.91 -8.00
CA VAL A 80 -3.87 -0.37 -8.51
C VAL A 80 -5.34 -0.54 -8.16
N ASP A 81 -6.08 -1.20 -9.05
CA ASP A 81 -7.45 -1.62 -8.81
C ASP A 81 -7.44 -3.12 -8.48
N ILE A 82 -8.00 -3.47 -7.33
CA ILE A 82 -8.20 -4.84 -6.86
C ILE A 82 -9.67 -5.17 -7.09
N ILE A 83 -9.91 -6.29 -7.78
CA ILE A 83 -11.25 -6.77 -8.14
C ILE A 83 -11.33 -8.27 -7.84
N ALA A 84 -12.56 -8.77 -7.69
CA ALA A 84 -12.80 -10.21 -7.53
C ALA A 84 -12.08 -11.00 -8.64
N LYS A 85 -11.41 -12.09 -8.25
CA LYS A 85 -10.88 -13.04 -9.22
C LYS A 85 -12.06 -13.57 -10.03
N THR A 86 -12.03 -13.39 -11.35
CA THR A 86 -12.97 -14.09 -12.21
C THR A 86 -12.69 -15.58 -12.05
N ALA A 87 -13.69 -16.33 -11.57
CA ALA A 87 -13.64 -17.78 -11.65
C ALA A 87 -13.51 -18.13 -13.14
N SER A 88 -12.32 -18.53 -13.57
CA SER A 88 -12.14 -19.09 -14.91
C SER A 88 -12.90 -20.42 -14.91
N CYS A 89 -14.08 -20.43 -15.52
CA CYS A 89 -14.78 -21.66 -15.92
C CYS A 89 -13.95 -22.43 -16.96
#